data_AF-A0AAQ0TQ96-F1
#
_entry.id   AF-A0AAQ0TQ96-F1
#
_cell.length_a   1.000
_cell.length_b   1.000
_cell.length_c   1.000
_cell.angle_alpha   90.00
_cell.angle_beta   90.00
_cell.angle_gamma   90.00
#
_symmetry.space_group_name_H-M   'P 1'
#
loop_
_entity.id
_entity.type
_entity.pdbx_description
1 polymer ?
#
loop_
_entity_poly.entity_id
_entity_poly.type
_entity_poly.pdbx_seq_one_letter_code
_entity_poly.pdbx_strand_id
1 'polypeptide(L)'
;MYAPASAGAYKTHSDLMTRIKHLLFALLLAVAVTSPANAFDLPDEDLNYIVLYKWGLINKDAASATLSLRSDGSDYRAQLAASTLPWADKVFRVRDTLQVRIQKSGCLPQVYRKITHEGGTYNRDVVRYSRVGNEVTGHATRVRQKNDGPVMRFDTTLYATGPTFDMLSIFYYLRQFDYPAMSVGSQIHASLFSGKNVEQITVTYRGTQRVKIKGRQWDAYYLTFSFTHKGKPTGETMYTWISTDAQRIPLKVEGKLPLGKVQALYTGGPE
;
A
#
# COMPACT_ATOMS: atom_id res chain seq x y z
N MET A 1 -42.72 -10.63 -19.81
CA MET A 1 -41.73 -11.53 -19.20
C MET A 1 -40.40 -10.80 -19.15
N TYR A 2 -39.72 -10.77 -17.99
CA TYR A 2 -38.34 -10.29 -17.91
C TYR A 2 -37.39 -11.49 -17.95
N ALA A 3 -36.36 -11.44 -18.80
CA ALA A 3 -35.32 -12.45 -18.84
C ALA A 3 -34.40 -12.29 -17.60
N PRO A 4 -34.01 -13.38 -16.91
CA PRO A 4 -33.09 -13.28 -15.78
C PRO A 4 -31.68 -12.89 -16.25
N ALA A 5 -31.10 -11.88 -15.61
CA ALA A 5 -29.70 -11.50 -15.86
C ALA A 5 -28.76 -12.66 -15.52
N SER A 6 -27.80 -12.96 -16.39
CA SER A 6 -27.00 -14.18 -16.29
C SER A 6 -26.07 -14.18 -15.06
N ALA A 7 -26.08 -15.28 -14.31
CA ALA A 7 -25.33 -15.43 -13.05
C ALA A 7 -23.80 -15.28 -13.19
N GLY A 8 -23.27 -15.33 -14.42
CA GLY A 8 -21.85 -15.07 -14.70
C GLY A 8 -21.42 -13.62 -14.38
N ALA A 9 -22.27 -12.62 -14.65
CA ALA A 9 -21.91 -11.21 -14.53
C ALA A 9 -21.70 -10.75 -13.06
N TYR A 10 -22.53 -11.26 -12.14
CA TYR A 10 -22.34 -10.99 -10.71
C TYR A 10 -21.09 -11.71 -10.15
N LYS A 11 -20.82 -12.92 -10.65
CA LYS A 11 -19.64 -13.69 -10.22
C LYS A 11 -18.35 -12.98 -10.60
N THR A 12 -18.22 -12.51 -11.85
CA THR A 12 -17.04 -11.76 -12.31
C THR A 12 -16.87 -10.40 -11.59
N HIS A 13 -17.95 -9.68 -11.27
CA HIS A 13 -17.84 -8.47 -10.44
C HIS A 13 -17.33 -8.76 -9.02
N SER A 14 -17.82 -9.82 -8.37
CA SER A 14 -17.36 -10.22 -7.03
C SER A 14 -15.90 -10.69 -7.03
N ASP A 15 -15.47 -11.35 -8.10
CA ASP A 15 -14.08 -11.81 -8.27
C ASP A 15 -13.13 -10.65 -8.62
N LEU A 16 -13.58 -9.67 -9.41
CA LEU A 16 -12.84 -8.43 -9.68
C LEU A 16 -12.60 -7.64 -8.38
N MET A 17 -13.61 -7.51 -7.52
CA MET A 17 -13.49 -6.83 -6.22
C MET A 17 -12.71 -7.65 -5.19
N THR A 18 -12.69 -8.97 -5.29
CA THR A 18 -11.82 -9.81 -4.45
C THR A 18 -10.35 -9.75 -4.92
N ARG A 19 -10.10 -9.66 -6.23
CA ARG A 19 -8.76 -9.46 -6.82
C ARG A 19 -8.18 -8.06 -6.58
N ILE A 20 -9.04 -7.04 -6.40
CA ILE A 20 -8.60 -5.70 -5.94
C ILE A 20 -7.94 -5.75 -4.55
N LYS A 21 -8.25 -6.74 -3.70
CA LYS A 21 -7.69 -6.84 -2.33
C LYS A 21 -6.21 -7.21 -2.26
N HIS A 22 -5.62 -7.67 -3.38
CA HIS A 22 -4.24 -8.15 -3.46
C HIS A 22 -3.36 -7.38 -4.46
N LEU A 23 -3.81 -6.22 -4.98
CA LEU A 23 -2.92 -5.27 -5.67
C LEU A 23 -2.04 -4.45 -4.71
N LEU A 24 -1.40 -5.17 -3.80
CA LEU A 24 -0.04 -4.96 -3.27
C LEU A 24 0.52 -6.41 -3.05
N PHE A 25 1.64 -6.95 -3.65
CA PHE A 25 4.48 -6.52 -3.91
C PHE A 25 5.64 -7.14 -3.00
N ALA A 26 6.42 -8.10 -3.55
CA ALA A 26 7.16 -9.17 -2.87
C ALA A 26 8.23 -9.99 -3.73
N LEU A 27 9.58 -9.74 -3.78
CA LEU A 27 10.66 -10.79 -3.68
C LEU A 27 12.00 -10.27 -3.08
N LEU A 28 12.53 -10.85 -1.99
CA LEU A 28 13.87 -10.53 -1.42
C LEU A 28 15.03 -10.73 -2.46
N LEU A 29 16.29 -10.29 -2.27
CA LEU A 29 17.17 -10.47 -1.11
C LEU A 29 18.35 -9.45 -1.04
N ALA A 30 18.60 -8.93 0.17
CA ALA A 30 19.88 -8.44 0.73
C ALA A 30 20.83 -7.52 -0.08
N VAL A 31 21.00 -6.29 0.44
CA VAL A 31 22.31 -5.59 0.49
C VAL A 31 22.59 -5.23 1.95
N ALA A 32 23.85 -5.34 2.39
CA ALA A 32 24.27 -4.91 3.72
C ALA A 32 24.34 -3.37 3.80
N VAL A 33 23.19 -2.72 3.98
CA VAL A 33 23.10 -1.27 4.14
C VAL A 33 23.56 -0.87 5.54
N THR A 34 24.75 -0.27 5.64
CA THR A 34 25.10 0.57 6.78
C THR A 34 24.08 1.71 6.85
N SER A 35 23.47 1.91 8.02
CA SER A 35 22.43 2.95 8.17
C SER A 35 22.99 4.32 7.80
N PRO A 36 22.34 5.10 6.91
CA PRO A 36 22.77 6.46 6.63
C PRO A 36 22.72 7.26 7.93
N ALA A 37 23.83 7.91 8.30
CA ALA A 37 24.04 8.50 9.62
C ALA A 37 23.11 9.68 9.95
N ASN A 38 22.23 10.09 9.02
CA ASN A 38 21.14 11.02 9.24
C ASN A 38 19.87 10.44 8.61
N ALA A 39 19.02 9.80 9.41
CA ALA A 39 17.65 9.52 9.01
C ALA A 39 16.87 10.85 9.03
N PHE A 40 16.39 11.30 7.86
CA PHE A 40 15.56 12.50 7.76
C PHE A 40 14.26 12.29 8.57
N ASP A 41 14.02 13.16 9.56
CA ASP A 41 12.78 13.14 10.33
C ASP A 41 11.64 13.64 9.44
N LEU A 42 10.63 12.81 9.26
CA LEU A 42 9.51 13.09 8.36
C LEU A 42 8.59 14.11 9.03
N PRO A 43 8.15 15.15 8.30
CA PRO A 43 7.29 16.19 8.86
C PRO A 43 5.92 15.64 9.22
N ASP A 44 5.24 16.32 10.14
CA ASP A 44 3.79 16.18 10.27
C ASP A 44 3.14 16.67 8.97
N GLU A 45 2.44 15.78 8.27
CA GLU A 45 1.92 16.00 6.92
C GLU A 45 0.54 15.35 6.74
N ASP A 46 -0.27 15.93 5.89
CA ASP A 46 -1.43 15.30 5.27
C ASP A 46 -1.28 15.40 3.75
N LEU A 47 -1.42 14.27 3.05
CA LEU A 47 -1.21 14.12 1.62
C LEU A 47 -2.48 13.55 0.99
N ASN A 48 -3.14 14.35 0.15
CA ASN A 48 -4.41 13.99 -0.49
C ASN A 48 -4.18 13.35 -1.86
N TYR A 49 -4.96 12.32 -2.15
CA TYR A 49 -4.89 11.51 -3.36
C TYR A 49 -6.26 11.33 -4.01
N ILE A 50 -6.26 11.24 -5.33
CA ILE A 50 -7.40 10.74 -6.10
C ILE A 50 -7.04 9.40 -6.74
N VAL A 51 -7.94 8.42 -6.60
CA VAL A 51 -7.80 7.06 -7.12
C VAL A 51 -8.67 6.93 -8.36
N LEU A 52 -8.04 6.80 -9.52
CA LEU A 52 -8.68 6.57 -10.81
C LEU A 52 -8.70 5.07 -11.13
N TYR A 53 -9.80 4.62 -11.74
CA TYR A 53 -9.84 3.37 -12.49
C TYR A 53 -9.76 3.69 -13.98
N LYS A 54 -8.81 3.04 -14.68
CA LYS A 54 -8.64 3.15 -16.13
C LYS A 54 -8.86 1.81 -16.82
N TRP A 55 -9.86 1.76 -17.69
CA TRP A 55 -10.26 0.58 -18.47
C TRP A 55 -10.53 1.00 -19.92
N GLY A 56 -9.67 0.57 -20.85
CA GLY A 56 -9.69 1.01 -22.24
C GLY A 56 -9.59 2.54 -22.36
N LEU A 57 -10.60 3.15 -22.98
CA LEU A 57 -10.74 4.61 -23.10
C LEU A 57 -11.34 5.27 -21.84
N ILE A 58 -12.01 4.51 -20.96
CA ILE A 58 -12.60 5.06 -19.74
C ILE A 58 -11.48 5.33 -18.73
N ASN A 59 -11.40 6.56 -18.25
CA ASN A 59 -10.53 6.99 -17.17
C ASN A 59 -11.37 7.81 -16.20
N LYS A 60 -11.65 7.29 -15.00
CA LYS A 60 -12.61 7.92 -14.08
C LYS A 60 -12.17 7.82 -12.62
N ASP A 61 -12.24 8.96 -11.94
CA ASP A 61 -12.02 9.11 -10.51
C ASP A 61 -13.05 8.28 -9.74
N ALA A 62 -12.59 7.28 -9.00
CA ALA A 62 -13.41 6.28 -8.31
C ALA A 62 -13.44 6.47 -6.79
N ALA A 63 -12.31 6.88 -6.19
CA ALA A 63 -12.18 7.13 -4.75
C ALA A 63 -11.23 8.30 -4.46
N SER A 64 -11.38 8.92 -3.30
CA SER A 64 -10.38 9.78 -2.67
C SER A 64 -9.62 9.01 -1.59
N ALA A 65 -8.41 9.46 -1.25
CA ALA A 65 -7.71 9.00 -0.06
C ALA A 65 -6.84 10.12 0.55
N THR A 66 -6.69 10.11 1.87
CA THR A 66 -5.81 11.01 2.62
C THR A 66 -4.82 10.17 3.42
N LEU A 67 -3.54 10.37 3.17
CA LEU A 67 -2.44 9.80 3.95
C LEU A 67 -1.95 10.86 4.94
N SER A 68 -2.04 10.59 6.23
CA SER A 68 -1.63 11.47 7.32
C SER A 68 -0.45 10.86 8.08
N LEU A 69 0.55 11.67 8.43
CA LEU A 69 1.65 11.34 9.35
C LEU A 69 1.69 12.35 10.49
N ARG A 70 1.91 11.89 11.72
CA ARG A 70 2.16 12.73 12.91
C ARG A 70 3.26 12.15 13.78
N SER A 71 4.17 12.99 14.29
CA SER A 71 5.17 12.62 15.29
C SER A 71 4.54 12.13 16.60
N ASP A 72 5.22 11.19 17.26
CA ASP A 72 4.83 10.60 18.54
C ASP A 72 6.07 10.19 19.36
N GLY A 73 6.94 11.16 19.66
CA GLY A 73 8.20 10.94 20.37
C GLY A 73 9.20 10.16 19.51
N SER A 74 9.55 8.94 19.93
CA SER A 74 10.44 8.01 19.19
C SER A 74 9.81 7.44 17.92
N ASP A 75 8.51 7.66 17.72
CA ASP A 75 7.69 7.01 16.72
C ASP A 75 6.95 8.05 15.86
N TYR A 76 6.31 7.57 14.79
CA TYR A 76 5.24 8.26 14.09
C TYR A 76 3.93 7.47 14.24
N ARG A 77 2.80 8.18 14.18
CA ARG A 77 1.48 7.62 13.87
C ARG A 77 1.15 7.98 12.43
N ALA A 78 0.97 6.97 11.57
CA ALA A 78 0.51 7.17 10.21
C ALA A 78 -0.88 6.53 9.99
N GLN A 79 -1.69 7.15 9.14
CA GLN A 79 -3.01 6.65 8.75
C GLN A 79 -3.31 6.98 7.29
N LEU A 80 -3.81 6.01 6.54
CA LEU A 80 -4.40 6.20 5.22
C LEU A 80 -5.91 5.94 5.33
N ALA A 81 -6.73 6.96 5.14
CA ALA A 81 -8.18 6.81 5.00
C ALA A 81 -8.55 6.89 3.51
N ALA A 82 -9.40 5.99 3.02
CA ALA A 82 -9.82 5.93 1.63
C ALA A 82 -11.33 5.71 1.48
N SER A 83 -11.96 6.45 0.56
CA SER A 83 -13.41 6.41 0.34
C SER A 83 -13.78 6.55 -1.12
N THR A 84 -14.66 5.66 -1.62
CA THR A 84 -15.28 5.83 -2.94
C THR A 84 -16.06 7.14 -3.04
N LEU A 85 -16.04 7.77 -4.22
CA LEU A 85 -16.75 9.03 -4.46
C LEU A 85 -18.28 8.81 -4.46
N PRO A 86 -19.11 9.84 -4.21
CA PRO A 86 -20.57 9.69 -4.10
C PRO A 86 -21.28 9.10 -5.34
N TRP A 87 -20.66 9.13 -6.51
CA TRP A 87 -21.18 8.44 -7.71
C TRP A 87 -20.83 6.93 -7.70
N ALA A 88 -19.66 6.56 -7.17
CA ALA A 88 -19.13 5.20 -7.13
C ALA A 88 -19.70 4.41 -5.94
N ASP A 89 -20.00 5.09 -4.82
CA ASP A 89 -20.70 4.52 -3.66
C ASP A 89 -22.00 3.79 -4.04
N LYS A 90 -22.71 4.28 -5.06
CA LYS A 90 -23.95 3.71 -5.59
C LYS A 90 -23.75 2.37 -6.32
N VAL A 91 -22.52 2.07 -6.72
CA VAL A 91 -22.13 0.80 -7.36
C VAL A 91 -21.50 -0.12 -6.31
N PHE A 92 -20.54 0.39 -5.52
CA PHE A 92 -19.91 -0.33 -4.42
C PHE A 92 -19.23 0.65 -3.46
N ARG A 93 -19.79 0.80 -2.26
CA ARG A 93 -19.21 1.65 -1.20
C ARG A 93 -17.99 1.00 -0.56
N VAL A 94 -16.87 1.71 -0.59
CA VAL A 94 -15.62 1.43 0.15
C VAL A 94 -15.39 2.52 1.19
N ARG A 95 -15.08 2.15 2.42
CA ARG A 95 -14.60 3.03 3.50
C ARG A 95 -13.50 2.29 4.26
N ASP A 96 -12.27 2.51 3.83
CA ASP A 96 -11.11 1.77 4.29
C ASP A 96 -10.17 2.67 5.10
N THR A 97 -9.49 2.10 6.08
CA THR A 97 -8.54 2.81 6.93
C THR A 97 -7.38 1.90 7.31
N LEU A 98 -6.19 2.26 6.86
CA LEU A 98 -4.94 1.66 7.32
C LEU A 98 -4.36 2.57 8.41
N GLN A 99 -3.87 2.01 9.50
CA GLN A 99 -3.20 2.74 10.59
C GLN A 99 -1.91 2.01 10.98
N VAL A 100 -0.84 2.75 11.29
CA VAL A 100 0.40 2.17 11.81
C VAL A 100 1.05 3.07 12.85
N ARG A 101 1.61 2.47 13.91
CA ARG A 101 2.63 3.09 14.76
C ARG A 101 4.00 2.63 14.26
N ILE A 102 4.81 3.56 13.79
CA ILE A 102 6.10 3.34 13.11
C ILE A 102 7.22 3.84 14.03
N GLN A 103 8.21 3.03 14.35
CA GLN A 103 9.43 3.51 15.01
C GLN A 103 10.24 4.37 14.01
N LYS A 104 10.66 5.57 14.41
CA LYS A 104 11.36 6.52 13.49
C LYS A 104 12.62 5.89 12.87
N SER A 105 13.41 5.21 13.69
CA SER A 105 14.58 4.43 13.26
C SER A 105 14.16 3.33 12.27
N GLY A 106 14.63 3.45 11.01
CA GLY A 106 14.37 2.49 9.94
C GLY A 106 12.91 2.38 9.47
N CYS A 107 12.01 3.29 9.89
CA CYS A 107 10.56 3.21 9.62
C CYS A 107 9.93 1.83 9.96
N LEU A 108 10.37 1.21 11.05
CA LEU A 108 9.93 -0.14 11.42
C LEU A 108 8.54 -0.13 12.09
N PRO A 109 7.52 -0.83 11.56
CA PRO A 109 6.20 -0.85 12.19
C PRO A 109 6.22 -1.65 13.49
N GLN A 110 5.48 -1.13 14.47
CA GLN A 110 5.28 -1.74 15.80
C GLN A 110 3.88 -2.37 15.89
N VAL A 111 2.86 -1.63 15.46
CA VAL A 111 1.48 -2.14 15.35
C VAL A 111 0.84 -1.59 14.08
N TYR A 112 0.42 -2.49 13.20
CA TYR A 112 -0.35 -2.22 11.98
C TYR A 112 -1.83 -2.58 12.18
N ARG A 113 -2.73 -1.82 11.55
CA ARG A 113 -4.17 -2.09 11.51
C ARG A 113 -4.69 -1.85 10.09
N LYS A 114 -5.44 -2.80 9.54
CA LYS A 114 -6.22 -2.65 8.30
C LYS A 114 -7.69 -2.85 8.63
N ILE A 115 -8.45 -1.76 8.58
CA ILE A 115 -9.91 -1.76 8.72
C ILE A 115 -10.48 -1.53 7.33
N THR A 116 -11.40 -2.39 6.87
CA THR A 116 -12.10 -2.19 5.59
C THR A 116 -13.61 -2.34 5.77
N HIS A 117 -14.37 -1.48 5.10
CA HIS A 117 -15.83 -1.56 5.03
C HIS A 117 -16.23 -1.47 3.56
N GLU A 118 -16.47 -2.63 2.96
CA GLU A 118 -16.59 -2.83 1.53
C GLU A 118 -17.92 -3.54 1.23
N GLY A 119 -18.89 -2.84 0.63
CA GLY A 119 -20.16 -3.44 0.18
C GLY A 119 -20.91 -4.25 1.26
N GLY A 120 -20.97 -3.74 2.50
CA GLY A 120 -21.58 -4.43 3.64
C GLY A 120 -20.68 -5.45 4.36
N THR A 121 -19.45 -5.66 3.90
CA THR A 121 -18.46 -6.51 4.58
C THR A 121 -17.52 -5.65 5.44
N TYR A 122 -17.46 -5.91 6.74
CA TYR A 122 -16.51 -5.30 7.66
C TYR A 122 -15.36 -6.26 7.98
N ASN A 123 -14.12 -5.78 7.80
CA ASN A 123 -12.91 -6.53 8.11
C ASN A 123 -12.01 -5.68 9.01
N ARG A 124 -11.35 -6.32 9.98
CA ARG A 124 -10.31 -5.68 10.79
C ARG A 124 -9.16 -6.64 11.06
N ASP A 125 -8.02 -6.38 10.44
CA ASP A 125 -6.76 -7.06 10.73
C ASP A 125 -5.88 -6.16 11.60
N VAL A 126 -5.23 -6.74 12.61
CA VAL A 126 -4.27 -6.07 13.50
C VAL A 126 -3.04 -6.95 13.60
N VAL A 127 -1.89 -6.45 13.14
CA VAL A 127 -0.59 -7.13 13.25
C VAL A 127 0.26 -6.39 14.28
N ARG A 128 0.75 -7.10 15.29
CA ARG A 128 1.74 -6.60 16.26
C ARG A 128 3.09 -7.22 15.95
N TYR A 129 4.12 -6.40 15.82
CA TYR A 129 5.47 -6.83 15.47
C TYR A 129 6.31 -7.03 16.73
N SER A 130 7.07 -8.11 16.76
CA SER A 130 8.18 -8.34 17.69
C SER A 130 9.45 -8.58 16.87
N ARG A 131 10.60 -8.11 17.36
CA ARG A 131 11.90 -8.23 16.68
C ARG A 131 12.96 -8.68 17.67
N VAL A 132 13.71 -9.72 17.33
CA VAL A 132 14.83 -10.25 18.12
C VAL A 132 16.00 -10.48 17.18
N GLY A 133 17.02 -9.63 17.29
CA GLY A 133 18.11 -9.60 16.30
C GLY A 133 17.56 -9.36 14.89
N ASN A 134 17.79 -10.32 14.00
CA ASN A 134 17.32 -10.28 12.61
C ASN A 134 15.94 -10.95 12.39
N GLU A 135 15.36 -11.58 13.41
CA GLU A 135 14.07 -12.28 13.31
C GLU A 135 12.90 -11.32 13.59
N VAL A 136 11.82 -11.47 12.82
CA VAL A 136 10.60 -10.66 12.95
C VAL A 136 9.38 -11.57 13.05
N THR A 137 8.66 -11.45 14.17
CA THR A 137 7.41 -12.18 14.42
C THR A 137 6.23 -11.20 14.36
N GLY A 138 5.17 -11.58 13.65
CA GLY A 138 3.94 -10.80 13.51
C GLY A 138 2.73 -11.51 14.09
N HIS A 139 2.23 -11.07 15.24
CA HIS A 139 1.01 -11.63 15.84
C HIS A 139 -0.21 -10.93 15.24
N ALA A 140 -0.94 -11.65 14.38
CA ALA A 140 -2.01 -11.12 13.56
C ALA A 140 -3.40 -11.61 14.01
N THR A 141 -4.18 -10.71 14.62
CA THR A 141 -5.60 -10.93 14.97
C THR A 141 -6.50 -10.39 13.87
N ARG A 142 -7.46 -11.19 13.39
CA ARG A 142 -8.24 -10.92 12.18
C ARG A 142 -9.73 -11.11 12.45
N VAL A 143 -10.53 -10.06 12.31
CA VAL A 143 -11.98 -10.03 12.51
C VAL A 143 -12.70 -9.92 11.17
N ARG A 144 -13.75 -10.71 10.95
CA ARG A 144 -14.58 -10.71 9.74
C ARG A 144 -16.06 -10.67 10.10
N GLN A 145 -16.82 -9.78 9.47
CA GLN A 145 -18.27 -9.66 9.61
C GLN A 145 -18.87 -9.27 8.26
N LYS A 146 -20.09 -9.72 7.96
CA LYS A 146 -20.78 -9.38 6.70
C LYS A 146 -22.27 -9.14 6.96
N ASN A 147 -22.78 -8.03 6.44
CA ASN A 147 -24.18 -7.60 6.53
C ASN A 147 -24.72 -7.74 7.97
N ASP A 148 -23.94 -7.23 8.92
CA ASP A 148 -24.21 -7.24 10.38
C ASP A 148 -24.42 -8.63 11.02
N GLY A 149 -24.17 -9.71 10.28
CA GLY A 149 -24.22 -11.10 10.75
C GLY A 149 -23.07 -11.49 11.70
N PRO A 150 -22.82 -12.80 11.88
CA PRO A 150 -21.85 -13.31 12.86
C PRO A 150 -20.43 -12.74 12.70
N VAL A 151 -19.81 -12.43 13.85
CA VAL A 151 -18.43 -11.90 13.94
C VAL A 151 -17.45 -13.06 14.10
N MET A 152 -16.70 -13.36 13.05
CA MET A 152 -15.68 -14.41 13.08
C MET A 152 -14.31 -13.82 13.44
N ARG A 153 -13.53 -14.55 14.24
CA ARG A 153 -12.19 -14.16 14.71
C ARG A 153 -11.18 -15.25 14.36
N PHE A 154 -9.99 -14.85 13.96
CA PHE A 154 -8.89 -15.73 13.62
C PHE A 154 -7.56 -15.11 14.04
N ASP A 155 -6.71 -15.87 14.71
CA ASP A 155 -5.36 -15.45 15.07
C ASP A 155 -4.32 -16.25 14.28
N THR A 156 -3.16 -15.64 14.02
CA THR A 156 -2.09 -16.23 13.19
C THR A 156 -0.76 -15.59 13.55
N THR A 157 0.29 -16.40 13.70
CA THR A 157 1.67 -15.90 13.82
C THR A 157 2.34 -15.92 12.45
N LEU A 158 2.92 -14.79 12.08
CA LEU A 158 3.69 -14.57 10.86
C LEU A 158 5.18 -14.51 11.22
N TYR A 159 6.04 -15.00 10.33
CA TYR A 159 7.49 -15.04 10.55
C TYR A 159 8.23 -14.50 9.32
N ALA A 160 9.28 -13.73 9.57
CA ALA A 160 10.20 -13.21 8.56
C ALA A 160 11.59 -12.97 9.18
N THR A 161 12.58 -12.75 8.33
CA THR A 161 13.90 -12.24 8.71
C THR A 161 14.23 -10.99 7.91
N GLY A 162 15.10 -10.14 8.45
CA GLY A 162 15.50 -8.88 7.82
C GLY A 162 14.44 -7.76 7.89
N PRO A 163 14.64 -6.67 7.13
CA PRO A 163 13.73 -5.52 7.12
C PRO A 163 12.30 -5.99 6.86
N THR A 164 11.34 -5.61 7.70
CA THR A 164 9.97 -6.17 7.66
C THR A 164 8.95 -5.12 8.06
N PHE A 165 7.95 -4.93 7.19
CA PHE A 165 7.07 -3.76 7.10
C PHE A 165 5.57 -4.13 6.99
N ASP A 166 4.71 -3.10 6.98
CA ASP A 166 3.33 -3.15 6.50
C ASP A 166 3.11 -2.25 5.27
N MET A 167 1.86 -2.22 4.78
CA MET A 167 1.46 -1.53 3.56
C MET A 167 1.59 0.01 3.63
N LEU A 168 1.76 0.61 4.81
CA LEU A 168 2.06 2.03 5.00
C LEU A 168 3.52 2.27 5.33
N SER A 169 4.08 1.54 6.29
CA SER A 169 5.44 1.78 6.79
C SER A 169 6.50 1.67 5.68
N ILE A 170 6.27 0.82 4.67
CA ILE A 170 7.17 0.68 3.51
C ILE A 170 7.26 1.96 2.66
N PHE A 171 6.17 2.74 2.52
CA PHE A 171 6.22 4.00 1.78
C PHE A 171 7.10 5.03 2.48
N TYR A 172 7.05 5.10 3.81
CA TYR A 172 7.89 5.99 4.60
C TYR A 172 9.36 5.52 4.63
N TYR A 173 9.61 4.21 4.69
CA TYR A 173 10.97 3.66 4.54
C TYR A 173 11.59 4.04 3.19
N LEU A 174 10.85 3.92 2.09
CA LEU A 174 11.33 4.30 0.76
C LEU A 174 11.73 5.78 0.65
N ARG A 175 11.10 6.68 1.42
CA ARG A 175 11.47 8.11 1.45
C ARG A 175 12.85 8.38 2.05
N GLN A 176 13.42 7.45 2.83
CA GLN A 176 14.75 7.63 3.41
C GLN A 176 15.90 7.40 2.40
N PHE A 177 15.65 6.76 1.26
CA PHE A 177 16.71 6.38 0.31
C PHE A 177 17.31 7.56 -0.46
N ASP A 178 18.64 7.61 -0.51
CA ASP A 178 19.38 8.59 -1.30
C ASP A 178 19.47 8.18 -2.78
N TYR A 179 18.34 8.31 -3.47
CA TYR A 179 18.20 7.93 -4.89
C TYR A 179 19.24 8.58 -5.85
N PRO A 180 19.76 9.80 -5.64
CA PRO A 180 20.89 10.34 -6.41
C PRO A 180 22.17 9.49 -6.32
N ALA A 181 22.43 8.83 -5.18
CA ALA A 181 23.57 7.94 -4.99
C ALA A 181 23.31 6.48 -5.39
N MET A 182 22.07 6.14 -5.79
CA MET A 182 21.71 4.78 -6.20
C MET A 182 21.91 4.55 -7.70
N SER A 183 22.48 3.40 -8.06
CA SER A 183 22.53 2.95 -9.45
C SER A 183 21.14 2.56 -9.97
N VAL A 184 20.86 2.83 -11.24
CA VAL A 184 19.67 2.29 -11.91
C VAL A 184 19.76 0.75 -11.91
N GLY A 185 18.70 0.10 -11.43
CA GLY A 185 18.68 -1.35 -11.21
C GLY A 185 18.95 -1.79 -9.78
N SER A 186 19.43 -0.92 -8.88
CA SER A 186 19.57 -1.22 -7.45
C SER A 186 18.24 -1.67 -6.83
N GLN A 187 18.29 -2.71 -6.00
CA GLN A 187 17.11 -3.36 -5.42
C GLN A 187 17.11 -3.28 -3.90
N ILE A 188 15.94 -2.97 -3.34
CA ILE A 188 15.66 -2.91 -1.90
C ILE A 188 14.80 -4.12 -1.55
N HIS A 189 15.12 -4.77 -0.43
CA HIS A 189 14.60 -6.10 -0.16
C HIS A 189 14.18 -6.28 1.31
N ALA A 190 12.91 -6.59 1.56
CA ALA A 190 12.27 -6.53 2.89
C ALA A 190 10.99 -7.37 2.95
N SER A 191 10.49 -7.90 4.08
CA SER A 191 9.21 -8.62 4.13
C SER A 191 7.99 -7.71 4.34
N LEU A 192 6.82 -8.13 3.87
CA LEU A 192 5.51 -7.50 4.12
C LEU A 192 4.60 -8.47 4.88
N PHE A 193 3.99 -8.02 5.98
CA PHE A 193 2.93 -8.76 6.67
C PHE A 193 1.56 -8.16 6.30
N SER A 194 0.72 -8.95 5.63
CA SER A 194 -0.58 -8.52 5.12
C SER A 194 -1.69 -9.44 5.64
N GLY A 195 -2.25 -9.08 6.79
CA GLY A 195 -3.34 -9.83 7.43
C GLY A 195 -2.92 -11.24 7.88
N LYS A 196 -3.07 -12.23 6.99
CA LYS A 196 -2.69 -13.64 7.23
C LYS A 196 -1.47 -14.11 6.42
N ASN A 197 -0.95 -13.27 5.51
CA ASN A 197 0.10 -13.63 4.58
C ASN A 197 1.45 -13.00 4.98
N VAL A 198 2.53 -13.70 4.65
CA VAL A 198 3.87 -13.12 4.49
C VAL A 198 4.19 -13.06 3.01
N GLU A 199 4.65 -11.90 2.56
CA GLU A 199 4.95 -11.55 1.18
C GLU A 199 6.34 -10.87 1.19
N GLN A 200 7.41 -11.61 0.87
CA GLN A 200 8.84 -11.21 0.97
C GLN A 200 9.22 -10.28 -0.20
N ILE A 201 9.75 -9.05 -0.07
CA ILE A 201 9.78 -7.92 -1.07
C ILE A 201 11.05 -7.54 -1.85
N THR A 202 10.81 -7.04 -3.09
CA THR A 202 11.74 -6.39 -4.06
C THR A 202 11.25 -4.97 -4.25
N VAL A 203 12.13 -3.98 -4.37
CA VAL A 203 11.87 -2.65 -4.96
C VAL A 203 13.08 -2.22 -5.79
N THR A 204 12.91 -2.16 -7.12
CA THR A 204 13.95 -1.77 -8.08
C THR A 204 13.87 -0.29 -8.41
N TYR A 205 14.95 0.46 -8.18
CA TYR A 205 15.09 1.81 -8.67
C TYR A 205 15.30 1.82 -10.20
N ARG A 206 14.55 2.65 -10.92
CA ARG A 206 14.55 2.75 -12.39
C ARG A 206 15.08 4.10 -12.91
N GLY A 207 15.77 4.85 -12.06
CA GLY A 207 16.22 6.21 -12.38
C GLY A 207 15.12 7.25 -12.19
N THR A 208 15.34 8.45 -12.71
CA THR A 208 14.38 9.57 -12.70
C THR A 208 13.49 9.57 -13.94
N GLN A 209 12.19 9.83 -13.77
CA GLN A 209 11.22 9.99 -14.85
C GLN A 209 10.31 11.20 -14.59
N ARG A 210 10.08 12.01 -15.63
CA ARG A 210 9.09 13.09 -15.59
C ARG A 210 7.66 12.54 -15.71
N VAL A 211 6.77 12.96 -14.81
CA VAL A 211 5.37 12.49 -14.73
C VAL A 211 4.39 13.68 -14.68
N LYS A 212 3.34 13.63 -15.52
CA LYS A 212 2.27 14.64 -15.55
C LYS A 212 1.12 14.21 -14.64
N ILE A 213 0.79 15.05 -13.65
CA ILE A 213 -0.27 14.81 -12.65
C ILE A 213 -1.13 16.07 -12.54
N LYS A 214 -2.45 15.94 -12.77
CA LYS A 214 -3.42 17.05 -12.78
C LYS A 214 -2.90 18.32 -13.49
N GLY A 215 -2.34 18.15 -14.68
CA GLY A 215 -1.77 19.25 -15.49
C GLY A 215 -0.31 19.59 -15.19
N ARG A 216 0.10 19.58 -13.92
CA ARG A 216 1.48 19.85 -13.47
C ARG A 216 2.45 18.74 -13.90
N GLN A 217 3.65 19.13 -14.32
CA GLN A 217 4.77 18.21 -14.51
C GLN A 217 5.57 18.10 -13.21
N TRP A 218 6.07 16.91 -12.93
CA TRP A 218 6.95 16.62 -11.80
C TRP A 218 8.12 15.76 -12.27
N ASP A 219 9.32 16.04 -11.80
CA ASP A 219 10.43 15.08 -11.87
C ASP A 219 10.38 14.18 -10.64
N ALA A 220 10.57 12.87 -10.86
CA ALA A 220 10.32 11.86 -9.85
C ALA A 220 11.30 10.68 -9.97
N TYR A 221 11.74 10.14 -8.84
CA TYR A 221 12.37 8.83 -8.76
C TYR A 221 11.33 7.75 -9.09
N TYR A 222 11.64 6.92 -10.07
CA TYR A 222 10.75 5.88 -10.58
C TYR A 222 11.11 4.52 -9.98
N LEU A 223 10.13 3.85 -9.40
CA LEU A 223 10.26 2.54 -8.77
C LEU A 223 9.31 1.53 -9.43
N THR A 224 9.86 0.40 -9.87
CA THR A 224 9.08 -0.85 -9.99
C THR A 224 9.34 -1.69 -8.77
N PHE A 225 8.36 -2.45 -8.30
CA PHE A 225 8.62 -3.54 -7.39
C PHE A 225 8.19 -4.88 -8.07
N SER A 226 8.10 -6.04 -7.41
CA SER A 226 7.59 -7.32 -8.00
C SER A 226 6.96 -8.24 -6.95
N PHE A 227 5.74 -8.81 -7.10
CA PHE A 227 5.05 -9.67 -6.08
C PHE A 227 5.26 -11.19 -6.28
N THR A 228 5.46 -11.90 -5.17
CA THR A 228 5.61 -13.36 -4.97
C THR A 228 4.98 -13.79 -3.64
N HIS A 229 4.59 -15.05 -3.56
CA HIS A 229 4.16 -15.70 -2.33
C HIS A 229 4.76 -17.11 -2.28
N LYS A 230 5.35 -17.50 -1.15
CA LYS A 230 6.04 -18.81 -0.97
C LYS A 230 7.04 -19.11 -2.09
N GLY A 231 7.86 -18.11 -2.47
CA GLY A 231 8.89 -18.22 -3.50
C GLY A 231 8.40 -18.20 -4.96
N LYS A 232 7.08 -18.13 -5.21
CA LYS A 232 6.51 -18.08 -6.58
C LYS A 232 5.97 -16.70 -6.91
N PRO A 233 6.28 -16.09 -8.06
CA PRO A 233 5.66 -14.83 -8.51
C PRO A 233 4.14 -14.91 -8.53
N THR A 234 3.47 -13.87 -8.03
CA THR A 234 2.02 -13.67 -8.20
C THR A 234 1.69 -13.09 -9.57
N GLY A 235 2.68 -12.47 -10.23
CA GLY A 235 2.52 -11.74 -11.49
C GLY A 235 2.03 -10.30 -11.32
N GLU A 236 1.76 -9.84 -10.10
CA GLU A 236 1.27 -8.48 -9.86
C GLU A 236 2.40 -7.46 -10.02
N THR A 237 2.11 -6.35 -10.70
CA THR A 237 3.05 -5.24 -10.83
C THR A 237 2.38 -3.88 -10.68
N MET A 238 2.86 -3.14 -9.68
CA MET A 238 2.63 -1.70 -9.54
C MET A 238 3.84 -0.87 -9.99
N TYR A 239 3.67 0.45 -9.96
CA TYR A 239 4.65 1.42 -10.40
C TYR A 239 4.50 2.66 -9.52
N THR A 240 5.60 3.15 -8.95
CA THR A 240 5.57 4.29 -8.01
C THR A 240 6.52 5.38 -8.49
N TRP A 241 6.08 6.63 -8.39
CA TRP A 241 6.87 7.83 -8.66
C TRP A 241 6.93 8.65 -7.38
N ILE A 242 8.13 8.93 -6.88
CA ILE A 242 8.39 9.72 -5.66
C ILE A 242 9.06 11.03 -6.09
N SER A 243 8.64 12.19 -5.56
CA SER A 243 9.23 13.48 -5.95
C SER A 243 10.74 13.54 -5.71
N THR A 244 11.46 14.30 -6.54
CA THR A 244 12.89 14.57 -6.37
C THR A 244 13.21 15.74 -5.42
N ASP A 245 12.18 16.37 -4.86
CA ASP A 245 12.33 17.38 -3.80
C ASP A 245 12.63 16.74 -2.43
N ALA A 246 12.99 17.57 -1.45
CA ALA A 246 13.36 17.12 -0.11
C ALA A 246 12.21 16.42 0.65
N GLN A 247 10.95 16.66 0.27
CA GLN A 247 9.81 15.99 0.92
C GLN A 247 9.65 14.54 0.44
N ARG A 248 10.11 14.21 -0.77
CA ARG A 248 10.04 12.87 -1.37
C ARG A 248 8.61 12.30 -1.28
N ILE A 249 7.61 13.08 -1.67
CA ILE A 249 6.20 12.68 -1.63
C ILE A 249 5.97 11.58 -2.69
N PRO A 250 5.27 10.46 -2.37
CA PRO A 250 4.79 9.53 -3.38
C PRO A 250 3.75 10.23 -4.27
N LEU A 251 4.19 10.73 -5.42
CA LEU A 251 3.38 11.52 -6.36
C LEU A 251 2.35 10.68 -7.11
N LYS A 252 2.70 9.44 -7.44
CA LYS A 252 1.83 8.51 -8.16
C LYS A 252 2.12 7.08 -7.78
N VAL A 253 1.06 6.29 -7.62
CA VAL A 253 1.11 4.83 -7.52
C VAL A 253 0.15 4.24 -8.55
N GLU A 254 0.57 3.23 -9.31
CA GLU A 254 -0.24 2.60 -10.37
C GLU A 254 -0.16 1.08 -10.29
N GLY A 255 -1.27 0.37 -10.11
CA GLY A 255 -1.33 -1.10 -10.10
C GLY A 255 -2.04 -1.67 -11.34
N LYS A 256 -1.43 -2.64 -12.03
CA LYS A 256 -2.04 -3.32 -13.19
C LYS A 256 -3.06 -4.38 -12.74
N LEU A 257 -4.31 -4.26 -13.20
CA LEU A 257 -5.33 -5.32 -13.07
C LEU A 257 -5.33 -6.20 -14.33
N PRO A 258 -5.88 -7.43 -14.27
CA PRO A 258 -6.18 -8.21 -15.48
C PRO A 258 -7.12 -7.50 -16.46
N LEU A 259 -7.97 -6.59 -15.95
CA LEU A 259 -8.85 -5.72 -16.72
C LEU A 259 -8.56 -4.26 -16.34
N GLY A 260 -7.61 -3.63 -17.05
CA GLY A 260 -7.27 -2.21 -16.84
C GLY A 260 -6.23 -1.96 -15.74
N LYS A 261 -6.30 -0.81 -15.08
CA LYS A 261 -5.39 -0.44 -13.98
C LYS A 261 -6.01 0.56 -13.01
N VAL A 262 -5.52 0.54 -11.77
CA VAL A 262 -5.82 1.54 -10.74
C VAL A 262 -4.64 2.51 -10.62
N GLN A 263 -4.91 3.80 -10.47
CA GLN A 263 -3.89 4.85 -10.28
C GLN A 263 -4.28 5.74 -9.11
N ALA A 264 -3.48 5.78 -8.04
CA ALA A 264 -3.54 6.84 -7.05
C ALA A 264 -2.61 7.98 -7.50
N LEU A 265 -3.15 9.19 -7.64
CA LEU A 265 -2.43 10.40 -8.02
C LEU A 265 -2.48 11.41 -6.87
N TYR A 266 -1.33 11.96 -6.48
CA TYR A 266 -1.23 13.05 -5.51
C TYR A 266 -1.98 14.30 -6.00
N THR A 267 -2.56 15.04 -5.06
CA THR A 267 -3.43 16.19 -5.34
C THR A 267 -3.12 17.46 -4.54
N GLY A 268 -2.22 17.38 -3.56
CA GLY A 268 -1.91 18.46 -2.63
C GLY A 268 -1.96 17.99 -1.17
N GLY A 269 -1.66 18.88 -0.23
CA GLY A 269 -2.10 18.72 1.15
C GLY A 269 -3.57 19.11 1.31
N PRO A 270 -4.10 19.25 2.54
CA PRO A 270 -5.25 20.09 2.81
C PRO A 270 -4.90 21.57 2.55
N GLU A 271 -5.92 22.37 2.30
CA GLU A 271 -5.87 23.85 2.34
C GLU A 271 -6.08 24.35 3.77
#